data_AF-A0A526PIE9-F1
#
_entry.id   AF-A0A526PIE9-F1
#
_cell.length_a   1.000
_cell.length_b   1.000
_cell.length_c   1.000
_cell.angle_alpha   90.00
_cell.angle_beta   90.00
_cell.angle_gamma   90.00
#
_symmetry.space_group_name_H-M   'P 1'
#
loop_
_entity.id
_entity.type
_entity.pdbx_description
1 polymer ?
#
loop_
_entity_poly.entity_id
_entity_poly.type
_entity_poly.pdbx_seq_one_letter_code
_entity_poly.pdbx_strand_id
1 'polypeptide(L)' 'AVDIWRYAASLARTLHGESYANLGDAMLGVVLREPIGVVGGVIPWNFPLFVAMWKLAPALAGGNSLVLKPAEQTSL' A
#
# COMPACT_ATOMS: atom_id res chain seq x y z
N ALA A 1 -10.22 0.69 13.21
CA ALA A 1 -10.46 0.71 11.74
C ALA A 1 -10.08 2.06 11.13
N VAL A 2 -10.46 3.18 11.75
CA VAL A 2 -9.99 4.53 11.35
C VAL A 2 -8.46 4.69 11.49
N ASP A 3 -7.85 4.07 12.50
CA ASP A 3 -6.41 4.27 12.76
C ASP A 3 -5.51 3.77 11.63
N ILE A 4 -5.86 2.66 10.97
CA ILE A 4 -5.08 2.16 9.82
C ILE A 4 -5.13 3.13 8.64
N TRP A 5 -6.26 3.83 8.45
CA TRP A 5 -6.37 4.88 7.45
C TRP A 5 -5.53 6.10 7.78
N ARG A 6 -5.53 6.54 9.05
CA ARG A 6 -4.68 7.66 9.49
C ARG A 6 -3.20 7.32 9.34
N TYR A 7 -2.82 6.10 9.70
CA TYR A 7 -1.47 5.60 9.53
C TYR A 7 -1.06 5.55 8.05
N ALA A 8 -1.89 4.94 7.20
CA ALA A 8 -1.63 4.86 5.75
C ALA A 8 -1.59 6.26 5.09
N ALA A 9 -2.43 7.20 5.50
CA ALA A 9 -2.38 8.58 5.03
C ALA A 9 -1.06 9.28 5.39
N SER A 10 -0.47 8.96 6.55
CA SER A 10 0.89 9.42 6.87
C SER A 10 1.92 8.77 5.94
N LEU A 11 1.84 7.46 5.73
CA LEU A 11 2.77 6.74 4.85
C LEU A 11 2.74 7.26 3.40
N ALA A 12 1.55 7.55 2.87
CA ALA A 12 1.38 8.10 1.53
C ALA A 12 2.18 9.40 1.31
N ARG A 13 2.33 10.21 2.37
CA ARG A 13 3.04 11.49 2.33
C ARG A 13 4.54 11.35 2.61
N THR A 14 4.97 10.28 3.26
CA THR A 14 6.35 10.08 3.69
C THR A 14 7.10 8.99 2.91
N LEU A 15 6.43 8.33 1.95
CA LEU A 15 7.05 7.35 1.07
C LEU A 15 8.14 8.05 0.25
N HIS A 16 9.36 7.53 0.33
CA HIS A 16 10.51 8.09 -0.37
C HIS A 16 11.34 6.99 -1.04
N GLY A 17 12.01 7.41 -2.12
CA GLY A 17 13.05 6.64 -2.76
C GLY A 17 14.39 6.76 -2.02
N GLU A 18 15.43 6.15 -2.59
CA GLU A 18 16.79 6.21 -2.06
C GLU A 18 17.71 6.86 -3.09
N SER A 19 18.75 7.56 -2.62
CA SER A 19 19.75 8.19 -3.47
C SER A 19 21.15 7.73 -3.06
N TYR A 20 21.98 7.41 -4.04
CA TYR A 20 23.32 6.86 -3.87
C TYR A 20 24.34 7.73 -4.63
N ALA A 21 25.32 8.26 -3.90
CA ALA A 21 26.39 9.11 -4.45
C ALA A 21 27.77 8.43 -4.41
N ASN A 22 27.82 7.13 -4.10
CA ASN A 22 29.04 6.33 -3.96
C ASN A 22 29.27 5.38 -5.15
N LEU A 23 28.68 5.67 -6.31
CA LEU A 23 28.74 4.83 -7.52
C LEU A 23 29.87 5.25 -8.49
N GLY A 24 30.58 6.35 -8.20
CA GLY A 24 31.68 6.91 -8.99
C GLY A 24 31.59 8.44 -9.08
N ASP A 25 32.71 9.10 -9.42
CA ASP A 25 32.89 10.56 -9.33
C ASP A 25 31.90 11.41 -10.16
N ALA A 26 31.19 10.80 -11.11
CA ALA A 26 30.20 11.47 -11.96
C ALA A 26 28.89 10.67 -12.08
N MET A 27 28.53 9.87 -11.08
CA MET A 27 27.35 9.02 -11.10
C MET A 27 26.43 9.27 -9.90
N LEU A 28 25.16 9.58 -10.19
CA LEU A 28 24.08 9.64 -9.21
C LEU A 28 23.13 8.47 -9.43
N GLY A 29 23.01 7.61 -8.42
CA GLY A 29 21.99 6.56 -8.37
C GLY A 29 20.73 7.06 -7.67
N VAL A 30 19.57 6.79 -8.22
CA VAL A 30 18.27 7.06 -7.60
C VAL A 30 17.36 5.85 -7.76
N VAL A 31 16.72 5.46 -6.66
CA VAL A 31 15.73 4.38 -6.61
C VAL A 31 14.38 5.02 -6.36
N LEU A 32 13.48 4.91 -7.33
CA LEU A 32 12.11 5.40 -7.21
C LEU A 32 11.19 4.31 -6.65
N ARG A 33 10.20 4.72 -5.87
CA ARG A 33 9.10 3.86 -5.41
C ARG A 33 7.89 4.18 -6.26
N GLU A 34 7.55 3.29 -7.19
CA GLU A 34 6.41 3.45 -8.09
C GLU A 34 5.27 2.49 -7.71
N PRO A 35 4.01 2.86 -7.99
CA PRO A 35 2.89 1.94 -7.81
C PRO A 35 3.05 0.69 -8.67
N ILE A 36 2.62 -0.44 -8.14
CA ILE A 36 2.59 -1.73 -8.85
C ILE A 36 1.46 -1.73 -9.90
N GLY A 37 0.37 -0.99 -9.63
CA GLY A 37 -0.79 -0.88 -10.51
C GLY A 37 -2.04 -1.46 -9.88
N VAL A 38 -2.56 -2.57 -10.42
CA VAL A 38 -3.79 -3.22 -9.92
C VAL A 38 -3.43 -4.39 -9.00
N VAL A 39 -3.97 -4.37 -7.79
CA VAL A 39 -3.76 -5.40 -6.77
C VAL A 39 -5.05 -6.19 -6.55
N GLY A 40 -4.94 -7.52 -6.45
CA GLY A 40 -6.03 -8.39 -6.02
C GLY A 40 -5.93 -8.73 -4.53
N GLY A 41 -7.02 -8.58 -3.78
CA GLY A 41 -7.08 -8.91 -2.36
C GLY A 41 -8.17 -9.92 -2.04
N VAL A 42 -7.82 -11.03 -1.39
CA VAL A 42 -8.80 -12.00 -0.85
C VAL A 42 -8.75 -11.90 0.68
N ILE A 43 -9.92 -11.81 1.34
CA ILE A 43 -10.02 -11.67 2.80
C ILE A 43 -10.94 -12.73 3.46
N PRO A 44 -10.63 -13.13 4.71
CA PRO A 44 -11.45 -14.06 5.50
C PRO A 44 -12.66 -13.38 6.16
N TRP A 45 -13.48 -14.19 6.86
CA TRP A 45 -14.76 -13.79 7.45
C TRP A 45 -14.71 -13.25 8.89
N ASN A 46 -13.58 -13.41 9.60
CA ASN A 46 -13.53 -13.19 11.05
C ASN A 46 -13.57 -11.71 11.47
N PHE A 47 -13.05 -10.79 10.65
CA PHE A 47 -13.12 -9.35 10.87
C PHE A 47 -13.22 -8.59 9.53
N PRO A 48 -14.33 -8.73 8.79
CA PRO A 48 -14.43 -8.38 7.37
C PRO A 48 -14.05 -6.92 7.11
N LEU A 49 -14.64 -5.98 7.83
CA LEU A 49 -14.35 -4.55 7.69
C LEU A 49 -12.90 -4.22 8.05
N PHE A 50 -12.40 -4.74 9.16
CA PHE A 50 -11.04 -4.43 9.62
C PHE A 50 -9.98 -5.00 8.66
N VAL A 51 -10.13 -6.26 8.26
CA VAL A 51 -9.17 -6.91 7.34
C VAL A 51 -9.26 -6.31 5.94
N ALA A 52 -10.45 -5.90 5.48
CA ALA A 52 -10.60 -5.12 4.25
C ALA A 52 -9.79 -3.81 4.32
N MET A 53 -9.99 -3.03 5.38
CA MET A 53 -9.27 -1.76 5.56
C MET A 53 -7.75 -1.93 5.65
N TRP A 54 -7.28 -3.01 6.27
CA TRP A 54 -5.86 -3.34 6.32
C TRP A 54 -5.23 -3.64 4.96
N LYS A 55 -6.00 -4.05 3.97
CA LYS A 55 -5.53 -4.20 2.59
C LYS A 55 -5.74 -2.93 1.76
N LEU A 56 -6.91 -2.29 1.89
CA LEU A 56 -7.28 -1.08 1.17
C LEU A 56 -6.35 0.10 1.47
N ALA A 57 -6.14 0.39 2.75
CA ALA A 57 -5.41 1.57 3.19
C ALA A 57 -3.97 1.62 2.65
N PRO A 58 -3.11 0.58 2.82
CA PRO A 58 -1.76 0.60 2.26
C PRO A 58 -1.72 0.49 0.73
N ALA A 59 -2.67 -0.23 0.10
CA ALA A 59 -2.73 -0.31 -1.36
C ALA A 59 -2.93 1.08 -1.98
N LEU A 60 -3.89 1.84 -1.47
CA LEU A 60 -4.17 3.21 -1.89
C LEU A 60 -3.03 4.17 -1.52
N ALA A 61 -2.45 4.04 -0.32
CA ALA A 61 -1.32 4.87 0.08
C ALA A 61 -0.09 4.66 -0.83
N GLY A 62 0.10 3.46 -1.37
CA GLY A 62 1.12 3.16 -2.38
C GLY A 62 0.73 3.54 -3.82
N GLY A 63 -0.41 4.22 -4.04
CA GLY A 63 -0.87 4.66 -5.35
C GLY A 63 -1.47 3.55 -6.23
N ASN A 64 -1.88 2.42 -5.64
CA ASN A 64 -2.43 1.27 -6.37
C ASN A 64 -3.95 1.30 -6.42
N SER A 65 -4.52 0.64 -7.43
CA SER A 65 -5.93 0.23 -7.45
C SER A 65 -6.08 -1.14 -6.79
N LEU A 66 -7.21 -1.40 -6.13
CA LEU A 66 -7.48 -2.70 -5.48
C LEU A 66 -8.81 -3.29 -5.96
N VAL A 67 -8.77 -4.56 -6.35
CA VAL A 67 -9.96 -5.42 -6.51
C VAL A 67 -10.03 -6.35 -5.31
N LEU A 68 -11.08 -6.22 -4.49
CA LEU A 68 -11.23 -6.97 -3.25
C LEU A 68 -12.31 -8.06 -3.40
N LYS A 69 -11.96 -9.30 -3.05
CA LYS A 69 -12.87 -10.44 -2.93
C LYS A 69 -13.05 -10.82 -1.47
N PRO A 70 -14.21 -10.51 -0.85
CA PRO A 70 -14.49 -10.92 0.52
C PRO A 70 -14.87 -12.40 0.64
N ALA A 71 -14.85 -12.91 1.86
CA ALA A 71 -15.47 -14.18 2.20
C ALA A 71 -17.00 -14.07 2.00
N GLU A 72 -17.63 -15.15 1.53
CA GLU A 72 -19.06 -15.16 1.20
C GLU A 72 -19.96 -14.97 2.43
N GLN A 73 -19.51 -15.48 3.59
CA GLN A 73 -20.23 -15.43 4.86
C GLN A 73 -20.43 -14.01 5.39
N THR A 74 -19.52 -13.10 5.03
CA THR A 74 -19.47 -11.73 5.56
C THR A 74 -19.09 -10.77 4.43
N SER A 75 -19.94 -10.73 3.41
CA SER A 75 -19.74 -9.95 2.17
C SER A 75 -20.38 -8.55 2.21
N LEU A 76 -21.16 -8.27 3.24
CA LEU A 76 -21.77 -6.96 3.52
C LEU A 76 -20.84 -6.04 4.32
#